data_AF-A0A2V8FSL2-F1
#
_entry.id   AF-A0A2V8FSL2-F1
#
_cell.length_a   1.000
_cell.length_b   1.000
_cell.length_c   1.000
_cell.angle_alpha   90.00
_cell.angle_beta   90.00
_cell.angle_gamma   90.00
#
_symmetry.space_group_name_H-M   'P 1'
#
loop_
_entity.id
_entity.type
_entity.pdbx_description
1 polymer ?
#
loop_
_entity_poly.entity_id
_entity_poly.type
_entity_poly.pdbx_seq_one_letter_code
_entity_poly.pdbx_strand_id
1 'polypeptide(L)'
;MISAERIPNNVGLSSNKRLQRALEHWQPKYIQWWRDMGPQGFQDYHHVYVRTAVSVDPSGWAHFEYVKLPEYRWGIFLADPVHDRRIGFGDFFGRPVWQEVPGEFRNQLRRLVVTQGDTEPASVEQQRWLGSRCPSLYDLRNLFQVNVEEGRHLWAMVYLLHSHFGRD
;
A
#
# COMPACT_ATOMS: atom_id res chain seq x y z
N MET A 1 22.10 -0.92 -5.55
CA MET A 1 21.23 -1.51 -6.60
C MET A 1 19.84 -1.58 -6.02
N ILE A 2 18.90 -0.78 -6.54
CA ILE A 2 17.49 -0.88 -6.13
C ILE A 2 17.02 -2.27 -6.57
N SER A 3 16.46 -3.04 -5.63
CA SER A 3 15.98 -4.41 -5.89
C SER A 3 15.19 -4.49 -7.20
N ALA A 4 15.51 -5.48 -8.05
CA ALA A 4 14.85 -5.76 -9.32
C ALA A 4 13.42 -6.34 -9.16
N GLU A 5 12.91 -6.38 -7.92
CA GLU A 5 11.58 -6.91 -7.62
C GLU A 5 10.47 -5.95 -8.09
N ARG A 6 9.48 -6.53 -8.77
CA ARG A 6 8.31 -5.84 -9.33
C ARG A 6 7.43 -5.18 -8.26
N ILE A 7 7.43 -5.72 -7.04
CA ILE A 7 6.73 -5.20 -5.86
C ILE A 7 7.77 -5.07 -4.73
N PRO A 8 8.31 -3.87 -4.44
CA PRO A 8 9.25 -3.67 -3.33
C PRO A 8 8.63 -4.12 -2.01
N ASN A 9 9.37 -4.84 -1.17
CA ASN A 9 8.82 -5.32 0.10
C ASN A 9 9.89 -5.72 1.13
N ASN A 10 9.49 -5.82 2.41
CA ASN A 10 10.29 -6.41 3.49
C ASN A 10 9.65 -7.64 4.14
N VAL A 11 8.67 -8.26 3.47
CA VAL A 11 7.88 -9.38 3.99
C VAL A 11 8.27 -10.74 3.41
N GLY A 12 9.38 -10.79 2.66
CA GLY A 12 9.86 -12.02 2.03
C GLY A 12 8.91 -12.53 0.93
N LEU A 13 8.29 -11.63 0.16
CA LEU A 13 7.27 -11.99 -0.82
C LEU A 13 7.79 -13.01 -1.87
N SER A 14 9.05 -12.89 -2.27
CA SER A 14 9.70 -13.79 -3.23
C SER A 14 9.79 -15.24 -2.74
N SER A 15 9.75 -15.48 -1.43
CA SER A 15 9.73 -16.81 -0.81
C SER A 15 8.33 -17.44 -0.79
N ASN A 16 7.26 -16.65 -0.88
CA ASN A 16 5.88 -17.15 -0.94
C ASN A 16 5.30 -17.03 -2.35
N LYS A 17 5.62 -18.00 -3.22
CA LYS A 17 5.22 -17.99 -4.64
C LYS A 17 3.71 -17.91 -4.87
N ARG A 18 2.90 -18.48 -3.97
CA ARG A 18 1.44 -18.42 -4.07
C ARG A 18 0.94 -17.00 -3.84
N LEU A 19 1.40 -16.36 -2.77
CA LEU A 19 1.04 -14.98 -2.45
C LEU A 19 1.56 -14.00 -3.50
N GLN A 20 2.82 -14.15 -3.94
CA GLN A 20 3.42 -13.35 -5.00
C GLN A 20 2.55 -13.37 -6.26
N ARG A 21 2.14 -14.55 -6.74
CA ARG A 21 1.29 -14.68 -7.93
C ARG A 21 -0.08 -14.05 -7.74
N ALA A 22 -0.68 -14.15 -6.55
CA ALA A 22 -1.98 -13.55 -6.28
C ALA A 22 -1.92 -12.02 -6.38
N LEU A 23 -0.89 -11.40 -5.81
CA LEU A 23 -0.68 -9.95 -5.87
C LEU A 23 -0.30 -9.49 -7.29
N GLU A 24 0.55 -10.25 -7.99
CA GLU A 24 0.88 -9.97 -9.39
C GLU A 24 -0.32 -10.12 -10.32
N HIS A 25 -1.28 -11.00 -10.00
CA HIS A 25 -2.55 -11.11 -10.72
C HIS A 25 -3.49 -9.93 -10.42
N TRP A 26 -3.44 -9.37 -9.21
CA TRP A 26 -4.24 -8.20 -8.82
C TRP A 26 -3.67 -6.89 -9.39
N GLN A 27 -2.34 -6.77 -9.50
CA GLN A 27 -1.65 -5.55 -9.93
C GLN A 27 -2.20 -4.92 -11.23
N PRO A 28 -2.48 -5.66 -12.32
CA PRO A 28 -3.04 -5.07 -13.53
C PRO A 28 -4.41 -4.40 -13.30
N LYS A 29 -5.26 -4.97 -12.42
CA LYS A 29 -6.56 -4.38 -12.08
C LYS A 29 -6.39 -3.09 -11.27
N TYR A 30 -5.44 -3.07 -10.35
CA TYR A 30 -5.07 -1.86 -9.62
C TYR A 30 -4.57 -0.76 -10.57
N ILE A 31 -3.68 -1.09 -11.50
CA ILE A 31 -3.17 -0.12 -12.48
C ILE A 31 -4.29 0.39 -13.39
N GLN A 32 -5.24 -0.46 -13.78
CA GLN A 32 -6.41 -0.04 -14.54
C GLN A 32 -7.26 0.95 -13.73
N TRP A 33 -7.59 0.63 -12.47
CA TRP A 33 -8.29 1.55 -11.59
C TRP A 33 -7.53 2.88 -11.43
N TRP A 34 -6.20 2.85 -11.24
CA TRP A 34 -5.39 4.06 -11.14
C TRP A 34 -5.49 4.91 -12.40
N ARG A 35 -5.47 4.29 -13.59
CA ARG A 35 -5.67 4.99 -14.86
C ARG A 35 -7.06 5.62 -14.97
N ASP A 36 -8.09 4.92 -14.50
CA ASP A 36 -9.47 5.36 -14.61
C ASP A 36 -9.85 6.42 -13.55
N MET A 37 -9.25 6.35 -12.36
CA MET A 37 -9.69 7.07 -11.15
C MET A 37 -8.62 7.94 -10.50
N GLY A 38 -7.34 7.76 -10.85
CA GLY A 38 -6.23 8.56 -10.35
C GLY A 38 -6.16 9.99 -10.93
N PRO A 39 -5.08 10.74 -10.66
CA PRO A 39 -4.97 12.15 -11.00
C PRO A 39 -5.20 12.47 -12.49
N GLN A 40 -6.29 13.16 -12.81
CA GLN A 40 -6.76 13.33 -14.18
C GLN A 40 -5.83 14.21 -15.01
N GLY A 41 -5.37 13.73 -16.15
CA GLY A 41 -4.54 14.48 -17.10
C GLY A 41 -3.04 14.51 -16.76
N PHE A 42 -2.64 13.96 -15.61
CA PHE A 42 -1.25 14.02 -15.14
C PHE A 42 -0.48 12.69 -15.24
N GLN A 43 -1.15 11.61 -15.62
CA GLN A 43 -0.60 10.26 -15.46
C GLN A 43 0.47 9.88 -16.50
N ASP A 44 0.30 10.25 -17.78
CA ASP A 44 1.13 9.70 -18.88
C ASP A 44 2.25 10.63 -19.37
N TYR A 45 2.09 11.94 -19.19
CA TYR A 45 2.98 12.95 -19.78
C TYR A 45 3.96 13.58 -18.78
N HIS A 46 3.62 13.61 -17.50
CA HIS A 46 4.38 14.33 -16.50
C HIS A 46 5.22 13.37 -15.66
N HIS A 47 6.50 13.73 -15.46
CA HIS A 47 7.30 13.15 -14.40
C HIS A 47 7.11 13.98 -13.14
N VAL A 48 6.69 13.32 -12.06
CA VAL A 48 6.41 13.95 -10.78
C VAL A 48 7.51 13.58 -9.81
N TYR A 49 8.06 14.57 -9.11
CA TYR A 49 9.06 14.35 -8.07
C TYR A 49 8.40 13.82 -6.80
N VAL A 50 8.43 12.52 -6.56
CA VAL A 50 7.80 11.87 -5.41
C VAL A 50 8.81 11.07 -4.60
N ARG A 51 8.48 10.87 -3.33
CA ARG A 51 9.16 9.97 -2.43
C ARG A 51 8.56 8.58 -2.58
N THR A 52 9.40 7.58 -2.78
CA THR A 52 9.09 6.16 -2.80
C THR A 52 9.78 5.47 -1.63
N ALA A 53 9.02 4.71 -0.84
CA ALA A 53 9.61 3.83 0.17
C ALA A 53 10.20 2.60 -0.52
N VAL A 54 11.49 2.32 -0.29
CA VAL A 54 12.16 1.11 -0.83
C VAL A 54 12.57 0.12 0.27
N SER A 55 12.61 0.56 1.52
CA SER A 55 12.82 -0.26 2.72
C SER A 55 12.33 0.48 3.98
N VAL A 56 12.35 -0.21 5.12
CA VAL A 56 11.91 0.31 6.43
C VAL A 56 13.05 0.88 7.28
N ASP A 57 14.29 0.79 6.80
CA ASP A 57 15.45 1.41 7.44
C ASP A 57 15.45 2.93 7.23
N PRO A 58 16.10 3.69 8.14
CA PRO A 58 16.18 5.15 8.01
C PRO A 58 16.77 5.63 6.68
N SER A 59 17.67 4.84 6.07
CA SER A 59 18.32 5.17 4.79
C SER A 59 17.46 4.91 3.54
N GLY A 60 16.53 3.96 3.55
CA GLY A 60 15.71 3.61 2.38
C GLY A 60 14.22 3.91 2.52
N TRP A 61 13.81 4.54 3.61
CA TRP A 61 12.44 5.06 3.76
C TRP A 61 12.11 6.19 2.77
N ALA A 62 13.12 6.94 2.30
CA ALA A 62 12.91 8.15 1.52
C ALA A 62 13.80 8.21 0.26
N HIS A 63 13.45 7.44 -0.77
CA HIS A 63 14.04 7.61 -2.09
C HIS A 63 13.22 8.60 -2.91
N PHE A 64 13.82 9.71 -3.34
CA PHE A 64 13.14 10.70 -4.17
C PHE A 64 13.58 10.60 -5.62
N GLU A 65 12.61 10.53 -6.53
CA GLU A 65 12.85 10.46 -7.96
C GLU A 65 11.70 11.10 -8.75
N TYR A 66 11.98 11.40 -10.02
CA TYR A 66 10.99 11.84 -10.99
C TYR A 66 10.40 10.61 -11.69
N VAL A 67 9.11 10.35 -11.50
CA VAL A 67 8.43 9.17 -12.09
C VAL A 67 7.11 9.57 -12.72
N LYS A 68 6.67 8.81 -13.71
CA LYS A 68 5.26 8.88 -14.11
C LYS A 68 4.42 8.18 -13.05
N LEU A 69 3.28 8.75 -12.71
CA LEU A 69 2.47 8.26 -11.59
C LEU A 69 2.07 6.77 -11.72
N PRO A 70 1.67 6.25 -12.91
CA PRO A 70 1.38 4.82 -13.07
C PRO A 70 2.60 3.89 -12.94
N GLU A 71 3.82 4.44 -13.01
CA GLU A 71 5.08 3.72 -12.88
C GLU A 71 5.61 3.74 -11.43
N TYR A 72 4.91 4.40 -10.51
CA TYR A 72 5.26 4.43 -9.11
C TYR A 72 5.39 3.00 -8.55
N ARG A 73 6.43 2.77 -7.74
CA ARG A 73 6.70 1.44 -7.20
C ARG A 73 5.95 1.24 -5.88
N TRP A 74 4.67 0.91 -5.98
CA TRP A 74 3.86 0.53 -4.81
C TRP A 74 4.41 -0.74 -4.15
N GLY A 75 4.88 -0.59 -2.92
CA GLY A 75 5.51 -1.66 -2.14
C GLY A 75 4.77 -2.01 -0.85
N ILE A 76 5.15 -3.13 -0.24
CA ILE A 76 4.56 -3.69 0.98
C ILE A 76 5.60 -3.66 2.09
N PHE A 77 5.36 -2.82 3.10
CA PHE A 77 6.30 -2.61 4.19
C PHE A 77 5.60 -2.75 5.54
N LEU A 78 6.05 -3.69 6.35
CA LEU A 78 5.62 -3.87 7.74
C LEU A 78 6.71 -3.40 8.69
N ALA A 79 6.32 -2.91 9.87
CA ALA A 79 7.28 -2.65 10.93
C ALA A 79 7.99 -3.94 11.37
N ASP A 80 9.21 -3.81 11.90
CA ASP A 80 9.98 -4.96 12.36
C ASP A 80 9.23 -5.74 13.46
N PRO A 81 9.27 -7.08 13.41
CA PRO A 81 8.63 -7.90 14.42
C PRO A 81 9.30 -7.70 15.78
N VAL A 82 8.49 -7.49 16.81
CA VAL A 82 8.98 -7.41 18.20
C VAL A 82 8.94 -8.80 18.82
N HIS A 83 10.11 -9.27 19.29
CA HIS A 83 10.23 -10.56 19.97
C HIS A 83 9.33 -10.61 21.22
N ASP A 84 8.67 -11.76 21.45
CA ASP A 84 7.75 -12.00 22.58
C ASP A 84 6.62 -10.96 22.75
N ARG A 85 6.24 -10.24 21.68
CA ARG A 85 5.16 -9.25 21.75
C ARG A 85 3.89 -9.88 22.33
N ARG A 86 3.31 -9.21 23.33
CA ARG A 86 2.08 -9.62 24.01
C ARG A 86 0.92 -8.70 23.63
N ILE A 87 -0.29 -9.25 23.69
CA ILE A 87 -1.54 -8.50 23.50
C ILE A 87 -1.71 -7.52 24.66
N GLY A 88 -1.94 -6.24 24.34
CA GLY A 88 -1.90 -5.14 25.31
C GLY A 88 -3.23 -4.78 25.97
N PHE A 89 -4.35 -5.43 25.60
CA PHE A 89 -5.68 -5.12 26.16
C PHE A 89 -6.70 -6.27 25.97
N GLY A 90 -7.86 -6.14 26.61
CA GLY A 90 -9.01 -7.03 26.43
C GLY A 90 -8.84 -8.43 27.03
N ASP A 91 -9.69 -9.36 26.58
CA ASP A 91 -9.82 -10.71 27.16
C ASP A 91 -8.55 -11.58 26.99
N PHE A 92 -7.69 -11.23 26.04
CA PHE A 92 -6.44 -11.94 25.77
C PHE A 92 -5.19 -11.19 26.27
N PHE A 93 -5.35 -10.20 27.15
CA PHE A 93 -4.25 -9.44 27.73
C PHE A 93 -3.11 -10.35 28.23
N GLY A 94 -1.87 -9.99 27.87
CA GLY A 94 -0.66 -10.71 28.28
C GLY A 94 -0.36 -12.00 27.50
N ARG A 95 -1.29 -12.48 26.65
CA ARG A 95 -1.03 -13.62 25.76
C ARG A 95 -0.14 -13.21 24.56
N PRO A 96 0.58 -14.15 23.92
CA PRO A 96 1.31 -13.85 22.69
C PRO A 96 0.41 -13.26 21.60
N VAL A 97 0.93 -12.30 20.82
CA VAL A 97 0.21 -11.78 19.64
C VAL A 97 0.03 -12.85 18.57
N TRP A 98 -1.04 -12.73 17.79
CA TRP A 98 -1.33 -13.67 16.72
C TRP A 98 -0.54 -13.35 15.45
N GLN A 99 0.04 -14.39 14.84
CA GLN A 99 0.62 -14.32 13.49
C GLN A 99 -0.37 -14.76 12.42
N GLU A 100 -1.42 -15.48 12.82
CA GLU A 100 -2.53 -15.89 11.96
C GLU A 100 -3.85 -15.52 12.61
N VAL A 101 -4.84 -15.21 11.78
CA VAL A 101 -6.15 -14.75 12.24
C VAL A 101 -6.90 -15.91 12.92
N PRO A 102 -7.27 -15.80 14.20
CA PRO A 102 -8.08 -16.82 14.86
C PRO A 102 -9.44 -16.98 14.15
N GLY A 103 -9.89 -18.23 13.99
CA GLY A 103 -11.10 -18.54 13.22
C GLY A 103 -12.36 -17.81 13.71
N GLU A 104 -12.50 -17.66 15.03
CA GLU A 104 -13.63 -16.96 15.66
C GLU A 104 -13.70 -15.46 15.31
N PHE A 105 -12.55 -14.82 15.04
CA PHE A 105 -12.46 -13.39 14.71
C PHE A 105 -12.33 -13.11 13.22
N ARG A 106 -12.24 -14.15 12.39
CA ARG A 106 -11.93 -14.03 10.96
C ARG A 106 -12.83 -13.03 10.23
N ASN A 107 -14.15 -13.13 10.38
CA ASN A 107 -15.07 -12.24 9.68
C ASN A 107 -14.99 -10.79 10.20
N GLN A 108 -14.81 -10.61 11.50
CA GLN A 108 -14.73 -9.29 12.12
C GLN A 108 -13.43 -8.58 11.71
N LEU A 109 -12.29 -9.27 11.79
CA LEU A 109 -11.00 -8.72 11.37
C LEU A 109 -10.96 -8.46 9.86
N ARG A 110 -11.53 -9.34 9.03
CA ARG A 110 -11.66 -9.08 7.59
C ARG A 110 -12.43 -7.79 7.33
N ARG A 111 -13.57 -7.61 8.00
CA ARG A 111 -14.39 -6.40 7.86
C ARG A 111 -13.59 -5.15 8.23
N LEU A 112 -12.83 -5.17 9.32
CA LEU A 112 -12.00 -4.02 9.71
C LEU A 112 -10.93 -3.69 8.66
N VAL A 113 -10.22 -4.71 8.16
CA VAL A 113 -9.21 -4.52 7.10
C VAL A 113 -9.84 -3.97 5.82
N VAL A 114 -10.99 -4.49 5.40
CA VAL A 114 -11.71 -4.01 4.21
C VAL A 114 -12.22 -2.58 4.41
N THR A 115 -12.85 -2.28 5.55
CA THR A 115 -13.38 -0.93 5.82
C THR A 115 -12.27 0.12 5.86
N GLN A 116 -11.10 -0.20 6.43
CA GLN A 116 -9.93 0.68 6.33
C GLN A 116 -9.45 0.79 4.88
N GLY A 117 -9.30 -0.35 4.19
CA GLY A 117 -8.82 -0.37 2.81
C GLY A 117 -9.71 0.37 1.81
N ASP A 118 -11.01 0.49 2.09
CA ASP A 118 -11.99 1.18 1.23
C ASP A 118 -11.80 2.70 1.23
N THR A 119 -11.31 3.29 2.33
CA THR A 119 -11.09 4.75 2.40
C THR A 119 -9.94 5.22 1.53
N GLU A 120 -8.95 4.35 1.32
CA GLU A 120 -7.70 4.69 0.64
C GLU A 120 -7.94 5.04 -0.84
N PRO A 121 -8.58 4.18 -1.67
CA PRO A 121 -8.94 4.55 -3.04
C PRO A 121 -9.99 5.66 -3.10
N ALA A 122 -10.95 5.69 -2.15
CA ALA A 122 -11.98 6.72 -2.12
C ALA A 122 -11.38 8.13 -2.00
N SER A 123 -10.31 8.30 -1.23
CA SER A 123 -9.60 9.57 -1.11
C SER A 123 -8.97 10.01 -2.44
N VAL A 124 -8.37 9.09 -3.19
CA VAL A 124 -7.79 9.35 -4.52
C VAL A 124 -8.88 9.76 -5.51
N GLU A 125 -10.00 9.04 -5.49
CA GLU A 125 -11.16 9.29 -6.34
C GLU A 125 -11.76 10.67 -6.11
N GLN A 126 -11.92 11.07 -4.85
CA GLN A 126 -12.42 12.40 -4.47
C GLN A 126 -11.47 13.52 -4.92
N GLN A 127 -10.16 13.27 -4.92
CA GLN A 127 -9.14 14.27 -5.18
C GLN A 127 -8.70 14.36 -6.65
N ARG A 128 -9.11 13.43 -7.50
CA ARG A 128 -8.58 13.23 -8.87
C ARG A 128 -8.57 14.47 -9.78
N TRP A 129 -9.45 15.44 -9.54
CA TRP A 129 -9.57 16.67 -10.33
C TRP A 129 -8.82 17.87 -9.75
N LEU A 130 -8.31 17.77 -8.52
CA LEU A 130 -7.70 18.91 -7.81
C LEU A 130 -6.44 19.43 -8.50
N GLY A 131 -5.69 18.56 -9.20
CA GLY A 131 -4.47 18.95 -9.90
C GLY A 131 -4.66 20.07 -10.94
N SER A 132 -5.85 20.17 -11.55
CA SER A 132 -6.20 21.24 -12.50
C SER A 132 -6.35 22.63 -11.87
N ARG A 133 -6.42 22.70 -10.53
CA ARG A 133 -6.69 23.92 -9.74
C ARG A 133 -5.70 24.11 -8.60
N CYS A 134 -4.57 23.41 -8.61
CA CYS A 134 -3.55 23.57 -7.57
C CYS A 134 -2.95 24.98 -7.60
N PRO A 135 -2.71 25.61 -6.42
CA PRO A 135 -2.22 26.98 -6.34
C PRO A 135 -0.71 27.12 -6.65
N SER A 136 0.03 26.02 -6.68
CA SER A 136 1.43 25.98 -7.10
C SER A 136 1.86 24.59 -7.54
N LEU A 137 3.06 24.48 -8.14
CA LEU A 137 3.69 23.18 -8.43
C LEU A 137 4.08 22.42 -7.16
N TYR A 138 4.39 23.14 -6.07
CA TYR A 138 4.70 22.52 -4.79
C TYR A 138 3.46 21.81 -4.22
N ASP A 139 2.31 22.48 -4.25
CA ASP A 139 1.04 21.92 -3.80
C ASP A 139 0.58 20.77 -4.70
N LEU A 140 0.76 20.92 -6.02
CA LEU A 140 0.47 19.87 -6.99
C LEU A 140 1.30 18.60 -6.72
N ARG A 141 2.60 18.79 -6.47
CA ARG A 141 3.50 17.69 -6.11
C ARG A 141 3.10 17.03 -4.80
N ASN A 142 2.69 17.80 -3.79
CA ASN A 142 2.24 17.25 -2.51
C ASN A 142 0.92 16.50 -2.64
N LEU A 143 -0.03 17.01 -3.43
CA LEU A 143 -1.27 16.29 -3.78
C LEU A 143 -0.93 14.92 -4.38
N PHE A 144 -0.03 14.88 -5.37
CA PHE A 144 0.36 13.61 -6.00
C PHE A 144 1.13 12.68 -5.07
N GLN A 145 1.95 13.22 -4.16
CA GLN A 145 2.58 12.45 -3.09
C GLN A 145 1.52 11.76 -2.22
N VAL A 146 0.50 12.50 -1.79
CA VAL A 146 -0.63 11.93 -1.04
C VAL A 146 -1.31 10.84 -1.87
N ASN A 147 -1.68 11.11 -3.12
CA ASN A 147 -2.39 10.12 -3.93
C ASN A 147 -1.63 8.79 -4.10
N VAL A 148 -0.31 8.84 -4.34
CA VAL A 148 0.48 7.59 -4.46
C VAL A 148 0.66 6.89 -3.11
N GLU A 149 0.70 7.63 -2.00
CA GLU A 149 0.76 7.06 -0.65
C GLU A 149 -0.55 6.38 -0.24
N GLU A 150 -1.71 7.00 -0.54
CA GLU A 150 -3.01 6.37 -0.32
C GLU A 150 -3.20 5.14 -1.22
N GLY A 151 -2.74 5.21 -2.47
CA GLY A 151 -2.64 4.04 -3.33
C GLY A 151 -1.81 2.91 -2.69
N ARG A 152 -0.70 3.24 -2.03
CA ARG A 152 0.12 2.26 -1.29
C ARG A 152 -0.58 1.73 -0.04
N HIS A 153 -1.42 2.52 0.63
CA HIS A 153 -2.22 2.04 1.77
C HIS A 153 -3.22 0.98 1.33
N LEU A 154 -3.86 1.14 0.16
CA LEU A 154 -4.68 0.08 -0.44
C LEU A 154 -3.87 -1.21 -0.66
N TRP A 155 -2.66 -1.11 -1.22
CA TRP A 155 -1.76 -2.26 -1.37
C TRP A 155 -1.45 -2.95 -0.04
N ALA A 156 -1.29 -2.20 1.05
CA ALA A 156 -1.05 -2.76 2.38
C ALA A 156 -2.24 -3.58 2.89
N MET A 157 -3.48 -3.09 2.71
CA MET A 157 -4.68 -3.83 3.10
C MET A 157 -4.91 -5.06 2.22
N VAL A 158 -4.70 -4.93 0.90
CA VAL A 158 -4.80 -6.04 -0.06
C VAL A 158 -3.78 -7.15 0.24
N TYR A 159 -2.56 -6.79 0.64
CA TYR A 159 -1.57 -7.74 1.11
C TYR A 159 -2.07 -8.54 2.33
N LEU A 160 -2.65 -7.88 3.34
CA LEU A 160 -3.20 -8.57 4.51
C LEU A 160 -4.34 -9.51 4.12
N LEU A 161 -5.24 -9.08 3.23
CA LEU A 161 -6.34 -9.88 2.69
C LEU A 161 -5.83 -11.15 2.01
N HIS A 162 -4.90 -11.02 1.07
CA HIS A 162 -4.35 -12.18 0.37
C HIS A 162 -3.51 -13.10 1.28
N SER A 163 -2.85 -12.54 2.29
CA SER A 163 -1.97 -13.31 3.19
C SER A 163 -2.77 -14.14 4.19
N HIS A 164 -3.83 -13.59 4.79
CA HIS A 164 -4.51 -14.22 5.93
C HIS A 164 -5.98 -14.57 5.68
N PHE A 165 -6.60 -14.01 4.64
CA PHE A 165 -8.02 -14.19 4.34
C PHE A 165 -8.31 -15.03 3.09
N GLY A 166 -7.28 -15.53 2.40
CA GLY A 166 -7.44 -16.60 1.42
C GLY A 166 -8.29 -16.19 0.21
N ARG A 167 -9.40 -16.90 -0.04
CA ARG A 167 -10.26 -16.69 -1.23
C ARG A 167 -11.31 -15.58 -1.03
N ASP A 168 -11.71 -15.32 0.21
CA ASP A 168 -12.78 -14.37 0.54
C ASP A 168 -12.36 -12.91 0.28
#